data_AF-A0A416UFB6-F1
#
_entry.id   AF-A0A416UFB6-F1
#
_cell.length_a   1.000
_cell.length_b   1.000
_cell.length_c   1.000
_cell.angle_alpha   90.00
_cell.angle_beta   90.00
_cell.angle_gamma   90.00
#
_symmetry.space_group_name_H-M   'P 1'
#
loop_
_entity.id
_entity.type
_entity.pdbx_description
1 polymer ?
#
loop_
_entity_poly.entity_id
_entity_poly.type
_entity_poly.pdbx_seq_one_letter_code
_entity_poly.pdbx_strand_id
1 'polypeptide(L)'
;MSTHRFILEPYKGVSTRHTCPNCHRQRCFSKYIDTEKQIQFPEYVGRCDHEQKCGYHFTPRDYFEQNPEEKEKFSERDFWNYTPIKEAQPRATSYIDLDIVNQSLRGYPSNKLFQFLSAQFGETETLKLMKKYKVGTSKHWDGATVFWQTDNQNKVRTGKIMLYNPETGKRVKEPYNHVTWVHSVLHKGDYNLRQCFFGEHLLSENKCRPVALVESEKTALIASYYLSQFLWIASGGKNGCFNANSLSVLAGRNVVLFPDLGATDYWQSKIGLMKSYGIEVQMFDYLEANASEAERKEGFDIADYLLKVKPDEAVLQQMIRKNPALKILIGALDLKLVSVQRGIPQPKVSPPKKRGFRL
;
A
#
# COMPACT_ATOMS: atom_id res chain seq x y z
N MET A 1 -42.61 -9.66 -1.92
CA MET A 1 -41.43 -9.77 -2.80
C MET A 1 -41.62 -8.77 -3.93
N SER A 2 -40.89 -7.66 -3.94
CA SER A 2 -41.02 -6.63 -4.97
C SER A 2 -40.29 -7.08 -6.23
N THR A 3 -41.01 -7.64 -7.20
CA THR A 3 -40.46 -7.94 -8.53
C THR A 3 -40.37 -6.64 -9.32
N HIS A 4 -39.14 -6.11 -9.46
CA HIS A 4 -38.88 -4.93 -10.27
C HIS A 4 -39.15 -5.23 -11.75
N ARG A 5 -39.92 -4.37 -12.43
CA ARG A 5 -40.34 -4.54 -13.83
C ARG A 5 -39.20 -4.30 -14.84
N PHE A 6 -38.39 -3.27 -14.61
CA PHE A 6 -37.22 -2.99 -15.44
C PHE A 6 -35.95 -3.45 -14.73
N ILE A 7 -35.30 -4.48 -15.27
CA ILE A 7 -34.09 -5.07 -14.69
C ILE A 7 -32.93 -5.02 -15.68
N LEU A 8 -31.69 -5.05 -15.19
CA LEU A 8 -30.54 -5.29 -16.05
C LEU A 8 -30.57 -6.74 -16.55
N GLU A 9 -30.20 -6.95 -17.81
CA GLU A 9 -30.09 -8.26 -18.43
C GLU A 9 -29.24 -9.20 -17.54
N PRO A 10 -29.84 -10.29 -17.02
CA PRO A 10 -29.13 -11.22 -16.14
C PRO A 10 -27.92 -11.82 -16.84
N TYR A 11 -26.81 -11.92 -16.10
CA TYR A 11 -25.58 -12.50 -16.64
C TYR A 11 -25.76 -14.01 -16.88
N LYS A 12 -25.72 -14.42 -18.15
CA LYS A 12 -25.70 -15.85 -18.56
C LYS A 12 -24.43 -16.23 -19.31
N GLY A 13 -23.44 -15.34 -19.30
CA GLY A 13 -22.16 -15.51 -19.99
C GLY A 13 -21.78 -14.31 -20.83
N VAL A 14 -20.64 -14.41 -21.50
CA VAL A 14 -20.04 -13.32 -22.30
C VAL A 14 -20.95 -12.84 -23.44
N SER A 15 -21.85 -13.71 -23.93
CA SER A 15 -22.85 -13.39 -24.95
C SER A 15 -23.95 -12.43 -24.47
N THR A 16 -24.20 -12.35 -23.15
CA THR A 16 -25.16 -11.41 -22.52
C THR A 16 -24.50 -10.08 -22.13
N ARG A 17 -23.36 -9.76 -22.75
CA ARG A 17 -22.65 -8.50 -22.55
C ARG A 17 -22.40 -7.85 -23.89
N HIS A 18 -22.88 -6.63 -24.01
CA HIS A 18 -22.86 -5.85 -25.25
C HIS A 18 -21.69 -4.88 -25.27
N THR A 19 -21.55 -4.18 -26.39
CA THR A 19 -20.62 -3.06 -26.52
C THR A 19 -21.12 -1.87 -25.71
N CYS A 20 -20.28 -1.29 -24.88
CA CYS A 20 -20.65 -0.06 -24.18
C CYS A 20 -20.69 1.12 -25.18
N PRO A 21 -21.77 1.92 -25.23
CA PRO A 21 -21.87 3.05 -26.16
C PRO A 21 -20.88 4.17 -25.85
N ASN A 22 -20.41 4.29 -24.60
CA ASN A 22 -19.49 5.36 -24.17
C ASN A 22 -18.01 4.97 -24.32
N CYS A 23 -17.61 3.79 -23.84
CA CYS A 23 -16.21 3.37 -23.91
C CYS A 23 -15.88 2.46 -25.12
N HIS A 24 -16.89 2.11 -25.93
CA HIS A 24 -16.80 1.25 -27.12
C HIS A 24 -16.15 -0.13 -26.87
N ARG A 25 -16.00 -0.52 -25.61
CA ARG A 25 -15.46 -1.83 -25.23
C ARG A 25 -16.53 -2.89 -25.39
N GLN A 26 -16.16 -3.95 -26.07
CA GLN A 26 -16.97 -5.16 -26.23
C GLN A 26 -17.18 -5.85 -24.88
N ARG A 27 -18.31 -6.53 -24.71
CA ARG A 27 -18.57 -7.48 -23.60
C ARG A 27 -18.46 -6.85 -22.20
N CYS A 28 -18.89 -5.60 -22.04
CA CYS A 28 -18.84 -4.91 -20.74
C CYS A 28 -20.08 -4.06 -20.45
N PHE A 29 -21.16 -4.28 -21.20
CA PHE A 29 -22.39 -3.51 -21.09
C PHE A 29 -23.60 -4.41 -20.86
N SER A 30 -24.37 -4.10 -19.83
CA SER A 30 -25.62 -4.78 -19.47
C SER A 30 -26.79 -3.88 -19.85
N LYS A 31 -27.66 -4.34 -20.76
CA LYS A 31 -28.85 -3.59 -21.20
C LYS A 31 -29.97 -3.71 -20.18
N TYR A 32 -30.86 -2.72 -20.12
CA TYR A 32 -32.12 -2.87 -19.38
C TYR A 32 -33.15 -3.66 -20.20
N ILE A 33 -33.88 -4.55 -19.54
CA ILE A 33 -34.96 -5.35 -20.10
C ILE A 33 -36.24 -5.12 -19.29
N ASP A 34 -37.37 -5.08 -19.98
CA ASP A 34 -38.70 -5.12 -19.38
C ASP A 34 -39.12 -6.58 -19.17
N THR A 35 -39.36 -6.97 -17.91
CA THR A 35 -39.82 -8.31 -17.58
C THR A 35 -41.22 -8.59 -18.10
N GLU A 36 -42.01 -7.55 -18.35
CA GLU A 36 -43.37 -7.65 -18.92
C GLU A 36 -43.38 -7.56 -20.45
N LYS A 37 -42.22 -7.30 -21.08
CA LYS A 37 -42.01 -7.19 -22.53
C LYS A 37 -42.94 -6.18 -23.23
N GLN A 38 -43.40 -5.15 -22.53
CA GLN A 38 -44.25 -4.12 -23.13
C GLN A 38 -43.41 -3.02 -23.80
N ILE A 39 -42.15 -2.84 -23.37
CA ILE A 39 -41.19 -1.95 -24.03
C ILE A 39 -39.86 -2.65 -24.30
N GLN A 40 -39.31 -2.43 -25.49
CA GLN A 40 -37.94 -2.81 -25.82
C GLN A 40 -37.06 -1.57 -25.73
N PHE A 41 -36.19 -1.52 -24.74
CA PHE A 41 -35.27 -0.39 -24.59
C PHE A 41 -34.22 -0.37 -25.71
N PRO A 42 -33.85 0.82 -26.21
CA PRO A 42 -32.75 0.96 -27.16
C PRO A 42 -31.41 0.49 -26.61
N GLU A 43 -30.46 0.23 -27.52
CA GLU A 43 -29.18 -0.37 -27.17
C GLU A 43 -28.28 0.46 -26.25
N TYR A 44 -28.57 1.76 -26.10
CA TYR A 44 -27.81 2.67 -25.24
C TYR A 44 -28.32 2.70 -23.80
N VAL A 45 -29.49 2.12 -23.50
CA VAL A 45 -30.08 2.10 -22.15
C VAL A 45 -29.55 0.90 -21.38
N GLY A 46 -28.69 1.16 -20.39
CA GLY A 46 -27.97 0.12 -19.66
C GLY A 46 -26.83 0.64 -18.80
N ARG A 47 -26.06 -0.28 -18.23
CA ARG A 47 -24.94 0.00 -17.33
C ARG A 47 -23.67 -0.65 -17.83
N CYS A 48 -22.56 0.09 -17.79
CA CYS A 48 -21.24 -0.43 -18.04
C CYS A 48 -20.65 -1.06 -16.77
N ASP A 49 -20.07 -2.25 -16.91
CA ASP A 49 -19.43 -2.99 -15.81
C ASP A 49 -18.14 -2.27 -15.31
N HIS A 50 -17.56 -1.37 -16.11
CA HIS A 50 -16.40 -0.57 -15.73
C HIS A 50 -16.80 0.73 -15.00
N GLU A 51 -17.47 0.61 -13.84
CA GLU A 51 -18.00 1.76 -13.10
C GLU A 51 -16.93 2.80 -12.74
N GLN A 52 -15.74 2.35 -12.35
CA GLN A 52 -14.65 3.23 -11.91
C GLN A 52 -13.91 3.93 -13.06
N LYS A 53 -14.02 3.40 -14.30
CA LYS A 53 -13.24 3.90 -15.46
C LYS A 53 -14.12 4.55 -16.52
N CYS A 54 -15.28 3.94 -16.80
CA CYS A 54 -16.26 4.42 -17.77
C CYS A 54 -17.42 5.13 -17.06
N GLY A 55 -17.95 4.53 -15.98
CA GLY A 55 -19.05 5.10 -15.20
C GLY A 55 -20.39 5.22 -15.95
N TYR A 56 -20.48 4.76 -17.20
CA TYR A 56 -21.69 4.92 -18.01
C TYR A 56 -22.85 4.11 -17.44
N HIS A 57 -23.92 4.82 -17.07
CA HIS A 57 -25.19 4.26 -16.64
C HIS A 57 -26.32 5.14 -17.15
N PHE A 58 -27.10 4.62 -18.08
CA PHE A 58 -28.27 5.28 -18.63
C PHE A 58 -29.50 4.46 -18.27
N THR A 59 -30.36 5.01 -17.43
CA THR A 59 -31.47 4.28 -16.81
C THR A 59 -32.74 4.34 -17.66
N PRO A 60 -33.71 3.44 -17.45
CA PRO A 60 -35.05 3.58 -18.03
C PRO A 60 -35.70 4.92 -17.69
N ARG A 61 -35.41 5.50 -16.52
CA ARG A 61 -35.89 6.82 -16.14
C ARG A 61 -35.36 7.90 -17.08
N ASP A 62 -34.06 7.93 -17.35
CA ASP A 62 -33.44 8.89 -18.26
C ASP A 62 -34.03 8.75 -19.68
N TYR A 63 -34.32 7.51 -20.09
CA TYR A 63 -34.99 7.24 -21.36
C TYR A 63 -36.42 7.82 -21.42
N PHE A 64 -37.25 7.61 -20.39
CA PHE A 64 -38.62 8.14 -20.34
C PHE A 64 -38.70 9.66 -20.11
N GLU A 65 -37.68 10.26 -19.48
CA GLU A 65 -37.57 11.73 -19.40
C GLU A 65 -37.26 12.33 -20.79
N GLN A 66 -36.52 11.63 -21.63
CA GLN A 66 -36.22 12.05 -23.01
C GLN A 66 -37.30 11.66 -24.03
N ASN A 67 -38.19 10.73 -23.68
CA ASN A 67 -39.27 10.23 -24.55
C ASN A 67 -40.63 10.29 -23.83
N PRO A 68 -41.23 11.49 -23.69
CA PRO A 68 -42.50 11.68 -22.97
C PRO A 68 -43.67 10.90 -23.59
N GLU A 69 -43.70 10.74 -24.92
CA GLU A 69 -44.74 9.99 -25.63
C GLU A 69 -44.76 8.50 -25.27
N GLU A 70 -43.58 7.91 -24.98
CA GLU A 70 -43.47 6.53 -24.50
C GLU A 70 -43.89 6.43 -23.03
N LYS A 71 -43.68 7.50 -22.24
CA LYS A 71 -44.08 7.58 -20.84
C LYS A 71 -45.60 7.63 -20.66
N GLU A 72 -46.31 8.33 -21.55
CA GLU A 72 -47.78 8.45 -21.53
C GLU A 72 -48.50 7.12 -21.81
N LYS A 73 -47.83 6.14 -22.44
CA LYS A 73 -48.37 4.79 -22.72
C LYS A 73 -48.40 3.88 -21.49
N PHE A 74 -47.74 4.26 -20.40
CA PHE A 74 -47.67 3.49 -19.17
C PHE A 74 -48.38 4.23 -18.02
N SER A 75 -49.15 3.51 -17.21
CA SER A 75 -49.89 4.12 -16.11
C SER A 75 -48.93 4.58 -15.01
N GLU A 76 -49.24 5.65 -14.28
CA GLU A 76 -48.37 6.14 -13.20
C GLU A 76 -47.99 5.01 -12.22
N ARG A 77 -48.87 4.02 -11.99
CA ARG A 77 -48.63 2.85 -11.14
C ARG A 77 -47.49 1.94 -11.61
N ASP A 78 -47.14 1.95 -12.90
CA ASP A 78 -46.04 1.16 -13.47
C ASP A 78 -44.66 1.76 -13.16
N PHE A 79 -44.61 3.05 -12.79
CA PHE A 79 -43.37 3.79 -12.50
C PHE A 79 -43.02 3.85 -11.00
N TRP A 80 -43.96 3.54 -10.09
CA TRP A 80 -43.82 3.82 -8.66
C TRP A 80 -43.20 2.71 -7.78
N ASN A 81 -42.71 1.61 -8.36
CA ASN A 81 -41.92 0.61 -7.61
C ASN A 81 -40.40 0.80 -7.71
N TYR A 82 -39.95 2.00 -8.09
CA TYR A 82 -38.61 2.45 -7.78
C TYR A 82 -38.63 3.05 -6.38
N THR A 83 -38.39 2.21 -5.36
CA THR A 83 -37.79 2.78 -4.14
C THR A 83 -36.55 3.51 -4.64
N PRO A 84 -36.33 4.80 -4.32
CA PRO A 84 -35.01 5.38 -4.50
C PRO A 84 -34.04 4.34 -3.97
N ILE A 85 -32.99 4.02 -4.74
CA ILE A 85 -31.83 3.39 -4.13
C ILE A 85 -31.54 4.33 -2.97
N LYS A 86 -31.93 3.94 -1.74
CA LYS A 86 -31.46 4.61 -0.54
C LYS A 86 -29.98 4.66 -0.82
N GLU A 87 -29.43 5.85 -1.04
CA GLU A 87 -27.99 6.04 -1.00
C GLU A 87 -27.55 5.19 0.17
N ALA A 88 -26.88 4.07 -0.12
CA ALA A 88 -26.67 3.07 0.89
C ALA A 88 -25.92 3.82 1.97
N GLN A 89 -26.59 4.08 3.10
CA GLN A 89 -26.04 4.85 4.21
C GLN A 89 -24.62 4.34 4.37
N PRO A 90 -23.58 5.19 4.19
CA PRO A 90 -22.23 4.70 4.07
C PRO A 90 -21.99 3.80 5.26
N ARG A 91 -21.80 2.49 5.00
CA ARG A 91 -21.72 1.50 6.07
C ARG A 91 -20.66 2.03 7.04
N ALA A 92 -20.96 2.01 8.35
CA ALA A 92 -19.98 2.45 9.33
C ALA A 92 -18.69 1.65 9.12
N THR A 93 -17.54 2.33 9.07
CA THR A 93 -16.27 1.63 8.89
C THR A 93 -16.03 0.72 10.09
N SER A 94 -15.68 -0.53 9.82
CA SER A 94 -15.34 -1.48 10.88
C SER A 94 -13.92 -1.23 11.37
N TYR A 95 -13.67 -1.54 12.65
CA TYR A 95 -12.36 -1.36 13.28
C TYR A 95 -11.89 -2.67 13.93
N ILE A 96 -10.59 -2.79 14.07
CA ILE A 96 -9.96 -3.84 14.88
C ILE A 96 -9.66 -3.25 16.26
N ASP A 97 -9.86 -4.05 17.30
CA ASP A 97 -9.53 -3.64 18.66
C ASP A 97 -8.01 -3.39 18.78
N LEU A 98 -7.66 -2.30 19.45
CA LEU A 98 -6.28 -1.93 19.71
C LEU A 98 -5.57 -3.00 20.56
N ASP A 99 -6.30 -3.73 21.41
CA ASP A 99 -5.75 -4.83 22.20
C ASP A 99 -5.17 -5.94 21.32
N ILE A 100 -5.80 -6.23 20.18
CA ILE A 100 -5.29 -7.22 19.22
C ILE A 100 -3.96 -6.73 18.62
N VAL A 101 -3.86 -5.43 18.33
CA VAL A 101 -2.61 -4.82 17.86
C VAL A 101 -1.54 -4.97 18.93
N ASN A 102 -1.81 -4.53 20.16
CA ASN A 102 -0.87 -4.59 21.27
C ASN A 102 -0.39 -6.03 21.56
N GLN A 103 -1.29 -7.00 21.50
CA GLN A 103 -0.96 -8.42 21.64
C GLN A 103 -0.07 -8.96 20.52
N SER A 104 -0.07 -8.31 19.35
CA SER A 104 0.81 -8.67 18.24
C SER A 104 2.21 -8.04 18.34
N LEU A 105 2.39 -6.97 19.12
CA LEU A 105 3.68 -6.24 19.25
C LEU A 105 4.70 -6.95 20.18
N ARG A 106 4.64 -8.28 20.25
CA ARG A 106 5.52 -9.16 21.04
C ARG A 106 6.02 -10.32 20.20
N GLY A 107 6.96 -11.10 20.74
CA GLY A 107 7.49 -12.28 20.06
C GLY A 107 8.32 -11.96 18.81
N TYR A 108 8.93 -10.77 18.75
CA TYR A 108 9.78 -10.38 17.62
C TYR A 108 10.90 -11.37 17.26
N PRO A 109 11.55 -12.09 18.21
CA PRO A 109 12.59 -13.06 17.86
C PRO A 109 12.12 -14.17 16.90
N SER A 110 10.83 -14.51 16.87
CA SER A 110 10.29 -15.50 15.93
C SER A 110 9.79 -14.88 14.61
N ASN A 111 9.64 -13.56 14.52
CA ASN A 111 9.15 -12.86 13.34
C ASN A 111 10.23 -12.85 12.24
N LYS A 112 9.96 -13.48 11.09
CA LYS A 112 10.97 -13.66 10.03
C LYS A 112 11.41 -12.32 9.43
N LEU A 113 10.52 -11.33 9.32
CA LEU A 113 10.90 -9.99 8.87
C LEU A 113 11.78 -9.30 9.92
N PHE A 114 11.47 -9.45 11.21
CA PHE A 114 12.32 -8.92 12.28
C PHE A 114 13.72 -9.52 12.24
N GLN A 115 13.84 -10.84 12.01
CA GLN A 115 15.12 -11.52 11.87
C GLN A 115 15.93 -10.96 10.70
N PHE A 116 15.30 -10.77 9.54
CA PHE A 116 15.93 -10.14 8.39
C PHE A 116 16.40 -8.72 8.69
N LEU A 117 15.51 -7.84 9.17
CA LEU A 117 15.85 -6.45 9.45
C LEU A 117 16.90 -6.32 10.57
N SER A 118 16.85 -7.19 11.58
CA SER A 118 17.87 -7.23 12.65
C SER A 118 19.24 -7.63 12.13
N ALA A 119 19.31 -8.47 11.10
CA ALA A 119 20.57 -8.78 10.43
C ALA A 119 21.11 -7.58 9.62
N GLN A 120 20.24 -6.68 9.14
CA GLN A 120 20.60 -5.51 8.34
C GLN A 120 20.89 -4.25 9.17
N PHE A 121 20.18 -4.03 10.29
CA PHE A 121 20.25 -2.77 11.05
C PHE A 121 20.65 -2.99 12.52
N GLY A 122 20.79 -4.23 12.96
CA GLY A 122 20.90 -4.57 14.37
C GLY A 122 19.54 -4.65 15.07
N GLU A 123 19.51 -5.41 16.17
CA GLU A 123 18.28 -5.75 16.88
C GLU A 123 17.63 -4.53 17.56
N THR A 124 18.44 -3.64 18.13
CA THR A 124 17.96 -2.47 18.88
C THR A 124 17.21 -1.49 17.96
N GLU A 125 17.80 -1.14 16.83
CA GLU A 125 17.18 -0.24 15.86
C GLU A 125 15.97 -0.88 15.19
N THR A 126 16.05 -2.17 14.87
CA THR A 126 14.90 -2.91 14.33
C THR A 126 13.73 -2.91 15.31
N LEU A 127 13.97 -3.12 16.61
CA LEU A 127 12.92 -3.09 17.61
C LEU A 127 12.27 -1.69 17.74
N LYS A 128 13.07 -0.62 17.66
CA LYS A 128 12.56 0.75 17.63
C LYS A 128 11.66 0.98 16.41
N LEU A 129 12.09 0.54 15.23
CA LEU A 129 11.32 0.67 13.98
C LEU A 129 10.00 -0.11 14.03
N MET A 130 10.02 -1.38 14.46
CA MET A 130 8.82 -2.20 14.60
C MET A 130 7.82 -1.55 15.55
N LYS A 131 8.28 -1.03 16.69
CA LYS A 131 7.40 -0.33 17.65
C LYS A 131 6.83 0.97 17.08
N LYS A 132 7.66 1.80 16.44
CA LYS A 132 7.25 3.08 15.84
C LYS A 132 6.13 2.88 14.81
N TYR A 133 6.31 1.92 13.92
CA TYR A 133 5.33 1.60 12.87
C TYR A 133 4.23 0.64 13.33
N LYS A 134 4.22 0.25 14.61
CA LYS A 134 3.31 -0.74 15.18
C LYS A 134 3.26 -2.02 14.34
N VAL A 135 4.40 -2.56 13.93
CA VAL A 135 4.47 -3.81 13.15
C VAL A 135 4.36 -4.99 14.10
N GLY A 136 3.40 -5.89 13.85
CA GLY A 136 3.12 -7.04 14.71
C GLY A 136 3.73 -8.34 14.23
N THR A 137 3.69 -9.33 15.11
CA THR A 137 3.96 -10.75 14.83
C THR A 137 2.64 -11.53 14.83
N SER A 138 2.45 -12.37 13.81
CA SER A 138 1.30 -13.27 13.70
C SER A 138 1.73 -14.73 13.80
N LYS A 139 0.85 -15.55 14.36
CA LYS A 139 0.99 -17.01 14.41
C LYS A 139 0.24 -17.71 13.27
N HIS A 140 -0.41 -16.96 12.37
CA HIS A 140 -1.14 -17.55 11.24
C HIS A 140 -0.23 -18.39 10.34
N TRP A 141 0.99 -17.91 10.09
CA TRP A 141 2.12 -18.71 9.61
C TRP A 141 3.30 -18.52 10.56
N ASP A 142 4.19 -19.51 10.63
CA ASP A 142 5.34 -19.46 11.53
C ASP A 142 6.20 -18.22 11.26
N GLY A 143 6.24 -17.31 12.22
CA GLY A 143 6.99 -16.06 12.13
C GLY A 143 6.44 -15.02 11.16
N ALA A 144 5.15 -15.08 10.82
CA ALA A 144 4.51 -14.07 9.96
C ALA A 144 4.51 -12.67 10.60
N THR A 145 4.50 -11.66 9.74
CA THR A 145 4.45 -10.24 10.12
C THR A 145 3.05 -9.68 9.87
N VAL A 146 2.60 -8.75 10.72
CA VAL A 146 1.36 -7.99 10.50
C VAL A 146 1.67 -6.51 10.33
N PHE A 147 1.27 -5.95 9.20
CA PHE A 147 1.28 -4.51 8.97
C PHE A 147 -0.09 -3.94 9.29
N TRP A 148 -0.18 -3.17 10.37
CA TRP A 148 -1.43 -2.56 10.80
C TRP A 148 -1.67 -1.24 10.06
N GLN A 149 -2.87 -1.08 9.52
CA GLN A 149 -3.35 0.16 8.94
C GLN A 149 -4.12 0.92 10.01
N THR A 150 -3.46 1.87 10.65
CA THR A 150 -4.02 2.73 11.69
C THR A 150 -4.15 4.14 11.14
N ASP A 151 -5.33 4.73 11.24
CA ASP A 151 -5.57 6.07 10.72
C ASP A 151 -4.96 7.18 11.61
N ASN A 152 -5.08 8.42 11.14
CA ASN A 152 -4.65 9.61 11.87
C ASN A 152 -5.40 9.87 13.21
N GLN A 153 -6.50 9.16 13.49
CA GLN A 153 -7.24 9.18 14.76
C GLN A 153 -6.85 8.01 15.67
N ASN A 154 -5.79 7.27 15.34
CA ASN A 154 -5.36 6.06 16.04
C ASN A 154 -6.37 4.91 16.04
N LYS A 155 -7.32 4.90 15.10
CA LYS A 155 -8.27 3.79 14.93
C LYS A 155 -7.73 2.78 13.92
N VAL A 156 -7.75 1.51 14.29
CA VAL A 156 -7.17 0.42 13.50
C VAL A 156 -8.20 -0.02 12.45
N ARG A 157 -7.93 0.29 11.18
CA ARG A 157 -8.80 -0.03 10.04
C ARG A 157 -8.70 -1.47 9.62
N THR A 158 -7.50 -2.03 9.62
CA THR A 158 -7.23 -3.43 9.29
C THR A 158 -5.79 -3.80 9.61
N GLY A 159 -5.42 -5.05 9.37
CA GLY A 159 -4.04 -5.50 9.35
C GLY A 159 -3.80 -6.46 8.20
N LYS A 160 -2.63 -6.38 7.59
CA LYS A 160 -2.19 -7.25 6.50
C LYS A 160 -1.12 -8.20 7.00
N ILE A 161 -1.43 -9.49 7.01
CA ILE A 161 -0.54 -10.56 7.46
C ILE A 161 0.27 -11.04 6.25
N MET A 162 1.59 -11.10 6.41
CA MET A 162 2.52 -11.45 5.34
C MET A 162 3.67 -12.30 5.89
N LEU A 163 4.07 -13.33 5.14
CA LEU A 163 5.25 -14.13 5.46
C LEU A 163 6.46 -13.71 4.61
N TYR A 164 7.62 -13.59 5.26
CA TYR A 164 8.89 -13.21 4.66
C TYR A 164 9.93 -14.30 4.88
N ASN A 165 10.89 -14.39 3.96
CA ASN A 165 12.08 -15.19 4.15
C ASN A 165 13.08 -14.41 5.03
N PRO A 166 13.60 -14.99 6.13
CA PRO A 166 14.46 -14.29 7.09
C PRO A 166 15.87 -13.99 6.56
N GLU A 167 16.32 -14.66 5.50
CA GLU A 167 17.65 -14.46 4.91
C GLU A 167 17.61 -13.42 3.79
N THR A 168 16.62 -13.52 2.91
CA THR A 168 16.54 -12.66 1.71
C THR A 168 15.63 -11.45 1.90
N GLY A 169 14.75 -11.45 2.91
CA GLY A 169 13.73 -10.40 3.09
C GLY A 169 12.65 -10.38 2.01
N LYS A 170 12.65 -11.35 1.09
CA LYS A 170 11.64 -11.50 0.03
C LYS A 170 10.37 -12.15 0.59
N ARG A 171 9.22 -11.80 0.00
CA ARG A 171 7.91 -12.38 0.35
C ARG A 171 7.88 -13.85 -0.06
N VAL A 172 7.32 -14.71 0.79
CA VAL A 172 7.15 -16.15 0.48
C VAL A 172 5.92 -16.32 -0.42
N LYS A 173 6.16 -16.66 -1.68
CA LYS A 173 5.11 -16.84 -2.72
C LYS A 173 4.82 -18.31 -3.06
N GLU A 174 5.65 -19.22 -2.58
CA GLU A 174 5.57 -20.66 -2.85
C GLU A 174 5.35 -21.43 -1.53
N PRO A 175 4.56 -22.51 -1.52
CA PRO A 175 3.78 -23.06 -2.64
C PRO A 175 2.54 -22.22 -3.02
N TYR A 176 2.23 -21.18 -2.26
CA TYR A 176 1.19 -20.19 -2.58
C TYR A 176 1.54 -18.84 -1.93
N ASN A 177 0.81 -17.79 -2.33
CA ASN A 177 1.01 -16.45 -1.77
C ASN A 177 0.59 -16.39 -0.29
N HIS A 178 1.55 -16.19 0.60
CA HIS A 178 1.30 -16.05 2.05
C HIS A 178 0.93 -14.61 2.40
N VAL A 179 -0.24 -14.18 1.90
CA VAL A 179 -0.83 -12.87 2.21
C VAL A 179 -2.29 -13.04 2.58
N THR A 180 -2.68 -12.52 3.74
CA THR A 180 -4.08 -12.50 4.17
C THR A 180 -4.37 -11.26 5.00
N TRP A 181 -5.65 -11.00 5.25
CA TRP A 181 -6.07 -9.88 6.09
C TRP A 181 -6.49 -10.38 7.48
N VAL A 182 -6.17 -9.58 8.50
CA VAL A 182 -6.50 -9.92 9.89
C VAL A 182 -8.01 -10.11 10.07
N HIS A 183 -8.85 -9.26 9.49
CA HIS A 183 -10.31 -9.38 9.64
C HIS A 183 -10.87 -10.68 9.04
N SER A 184 -10.22 -11.21 7.98
CA SER A 184 -10.56 -12.51 7.40
C SER A 184 -10.16 -13.65 8.33
N VAL A 185 -8.97 -13.59 8.94
CA VAL A 185 -8.48 -14.58 9.92
C VAL A 185 -9.28 -14.55 11.22
N LEU A 186 -9.79 -13.39 11.62
CA LEU A 186 -10.66 -13.24 12.78
C LEU A 186 -12.13 -13.62 12.50
N HIS A 187 -12.44 -14.09 11.28
CA HIS A 187 -13.79 -14.46 10.83
C HIS A 187 -14.85 -13.39 11.13
N LYS A 188 -14.49 -12.10 11.00
CA LYS A 188 -15.43 -11.00 11.19
C LYS A 188 -16.35 -10.91 9.97
N GLY A 189 -17.54 -11.47 10.08
CA GLY A 189 -18.62 -11.30 9.09
C GLY A 189 -19.00 -9.82 8.94
N ASP A 190 -19.40 -9.42 7.73
CA ASP A 190 -19.83 -8.05 7.38
C ASP A 190 -18.81 -6.93 7.70
N TYR A 191 -17.50 -7.24 7.70
CA TYR A 191 -16.45 -6.26 7.94
C TYR A 191 -16.38 -5.23 6.82
N ASN A 192 -16.75 -3.99 7.12
CA ASN A 192 -16.67 -2.89 6.17
C ASN A 192 -15.26 -2.27 6.18
N LEU A 193 -14.40 -2.81 5.32
CA LEU A 193 -13.01 -2.41 5.17
C LEU A 193 -12.89 -1.05 4.46
N ARG A 194 -12.25 -0.09 5.13
CA ARG A 194 -11.77 1.16 4.51
C ARG A 194 -10.28 1.30 4.79
N GLN A 195 -9.47 1.00 3.79
CA GLN A 195 -8.01 1.03 3.89
C GLN A 195 -7.50 2.46 4.12
N CYS A 196 -6.40 2.57 4.85
CA CYS A 196 -5.66 3.79 5.10
C CYS A 196 -4.16 3.53 4.89
N PHE A 197 -3.34 4.58 4.82
CA PHE A 197 -1.91 4.37 4.56
C PHE A 197 -1.25 3.63 5.72
N PHE A 198 -0.33 2.72 5.41
CA PHE A 198 0.56 2.19 6.44
C PHE A 198 1.46 3.32 6.94
N GLY A 199 1.53 3.53 8.26
CA GLY A 199 2.24 4.67 8.86
C GLY A 199 1.44 5.97 8.91
N GLU A 200 0.16 5.98 8.52
CA GLU A 200 -0.70 7.17 8.57
C GLU A 200 -0.80 7.77 9.99
N HIS A 201 -0.82 6.92 11.02
CA HIS A 201 -0.83 7.35 12.43
C HIS A 201 0.35 8.26 12.79
N LEU A 202 1.48 8.16 12.07
CA LEU A 202 2.68 8.98 12.29
C LEU A 202 2.54 10.40 11.73
N LEU A 203 1.59 10.66 10.82
CA LEU A 203 1.41 11.97 10.18
C LEU A 203 1.13 13.10 11.18
N SER A 204 0.55 12.74 12.32
CA SER A 204 0.24 13.66 13.42
C SER A 204 1.46 14.12 14.22
N GLU A 205 2.56 13.36 14.22
CA GLU A 205 3.74 13.63 15.04
C GLU A 205 4.49 14.89 14.61
N ASN A 206 4.62 15.10 13.29
CA ASN A 206 5.33 16.25 12.74
C ASN A 206 4.66 16.71 11.45
N LYS A 207 4.01 17.88 11.49
CA LYS A 207 3.27 18.45 10.37
C LYS A 207 4.14 19.02 9.26
N CYS A 208 5.37 19.46 9.59
CA CYS A 208 6.28 20.09 8.63
C CYS A 208 7.19 19.08 7.92
N ARG A 209 7.36 17.87 8.49
CA ARG A 209 8.22 16.84 7.88
C ARG A 209 7.66 16.41 6.52
N PRO A 210 8.46 16.39 5.44
CA PRO A 210 8.00 15.90 4.13
C PRO A 210 7.63 14.42 4.22
N VAL A 211 6.60 14.02 3.50
CA VAL A 211 6.06 12.66 3.50
C VAL A 211 6.60 11.93 2.29
N ALA A 212 7.16 10.74 2.48
CA ALA A 212 7.58 9.86 1.39
C ALA A 212 6.57 8.71 1.24
N LEU A 213 6.02 8.54 0.05
CA LEU A 213 5.01 7.51 -0.25
C LEU A 213 5.62 6.42 -1.15
N VAL A 214 5.54 5.17 -0.69
CA VAL A 214 6.01 3.96 -1.41
C VAL A 214 4.87 2.95 -1.58
N GLU A 215 5.07 1.93 -2.41
CA GLU A 215 4.07 0.88 -2.61
C GLU A 215 3.95 -0.07 -1.41
N SER A 216 5.10 -0.53 -0.90
CA SER A 216 5.16 -1.65 0.03
C SER A 216 5.49 -1.21 1.47
N GLU A 217 4.84 -1.86 2.42
CA GLU A 217 4.99 -1.59 3.86
C GLU A 217 6.42 -1.90 4.34
N LYS A 218 7.04 -2.96 3.79
CA LYS A 218 8.46 -3.30 4.03
C LYS A 218 9.37 -2.17 3.58
N THR A 219 9.11 -1.61 2.40
CA THR A 219 9.92 -0.54 1.79
C THR A 219 9.87 0.71 2.66
N ALA A 220 8.69 1.08 3.17
CA ALA A 220 8.55 2.20 4.09
C ALA A 220 9.35 2.01 5.38
N LEU A 221 9.35 0.80 5.95
CA LEU A 221 10.15 0.49 7.15
C LEU A 221 11.65 0.66 6.90
N ILE A 222 12.16 0.03 5.84
CA ILE A 222 13.59 0.08 5.51
C ILE A 222 14.01 1.52 5.19
N ALA A 223 13.23 2.22 4.38
CA ALA A 223 13.55 3.59 3.98
C ALA A 223 13.49 4.56 5.18
N SER A 224 12.61 4.32 6.16
CA SER A 224 12.55 5.13 7.38
C SER A 224 13.80 5.07 8.26
N TYR A 225 14.59 3.99 8.14
CA TYR A 225 15.89 3.87 8.82
C TYR A 225 16.96 4.73 8.14
N TYR A 226 17.10 4.62 6.82
CA TYR A 226 18.15 5.31 6.07
C TYR A 226 17.86 6.80 5.84
N LEU A 227 16.58 7.14 5.67
CA LEU A 227 16.13 8.47 5.26
C LEU A 227 15.13 9.03 6.27
N SER A 228 15.62 9.25 7.49
CA SER A 228 14.83 9.72 8.64
C SER A 228 14.28 11.14 8.51
N GLN A 229 14.78 11.92 7.53
CA GLN A 229 14.26 13.24 7.17
C GLN A 229 12.85 13.18 6.58
N PHE A 230 12.45 12.03 6.03
CA PHE A 230 11.10 11.82 5.52
C PHE A 230 10.22 11.05 6.50
N LEU A 231 8.92 11.33 6.45
CA LEU A 231 7.90 10.51 7.06
C LEU A 231 7.46 9.46 6.03
N TRP A 232 7.89 8.21 6.20
CA TRP A 232 7.57 7.15 5.26
C TRP A 232 6.19 6.54 5.53
N ILE A 233 5.36 6.51 4.50
CA ILE A 233 4.06 5.83 4.47
C ILE A 233 4.00 4.88 3.26
N ALA A 234 3.15 3.86 3.34
CA ALA A 234 2.94 2.95 2.20
C ALA A 234 1.46 2.85 1.79
N SER A 235 1.23 2.75 0.49
CA SER A 235 -0.10 2.56 -0.11
C SER A 235 -0.67 1.15 0.12
N GLY A 236 0.20 0.16 0.34
CA GLY A 236 -0.17 -1.24 0.49
C GLY A 236 -0.28 -2.01 -0.83
N GLY A 237 0.23 -1.43 -1.91
CA GLY A 237 0.32 -1.97 -3.28
C GLY A 237 0.13 -0.90 -4.36
N LYS A 238 0.42 -1.22 -5.62
CA LYS A 238 0.35 -0.31 -6.77
C LYS A 238 -0.91 0.56 -6.86
N ASN A 239 -2.08 -0.01 -6.53
CA ASN A 239 -3.38 0.69 -6.57
C ASN A 239 -3.91 1.08 -5.19
N GLY A 240 -3.15 0.83 -4.12
CA GLY A 240 -3.60 1.05 -2.74
C GLY A 240 -3.79 2.54 -2.43
N CYS A 241 -4.81 2.87 -1.66
CA CYS A 241 -5.00 4.19 -1.04
C CYS A 241 -4.96 5.45 -1.95
N PHE A 242 -5.06 5.33 -3.27
CA PHE A 242 -5.24 6.47 -4.20
C PHE A 242 -6.72 6.84 -4.39
N ASN A 243 -7.45 7.02 -3.29
CA ASN A 243 -8.85 7.46 -3.28
C ASN A 243 -8.98 8.80 -2.54
N ALA A 244 -10.08 9.52 -2.78
CA ALA A 244 -10.34 10.85 -2.22
C ALA A 244 -10.16 10.89 -0.69
N ASN A 245 -10.67 9.87 0.00
CA ASN A 245 -10.62 9.77 1.44
C ASN A 245 -9.19 9.66 1.97
N SER A 246 -8.38 8.77 1.39
CA SER A 246 -6.99 8.57 1.77
C SER A 246 -6.14 9.81 1.43
N LEU A 247 -6.31 10.38 0.23
CA LEU A 247 -5.55 11.57 -0.19
C LEU A 247 -5.88 12.81 0.64
N SER A 248 -7.12 12.97 1.10
CA SER A 248 -7.52 14.11 1.94
C SER A 248 -6.70 14.23 3.24
N VAL A 249 -6.16 13.11 3.75
CA VAL A 249 -5.31 13.09 4.95
C VAL A 249 -3.96 13.78 4.71
N LEU A 250 -3.54 13.89 3.46
CA LEU A 250 -2.27 14.51 3.04
C LEU A 250 -2.45 15.96 2.56
N ALA A 251 -3.66 16.53 2.63
CA ALA A 251 -3.91 17.92 2.21
C ALA A 251 -2.99 18.90 2.95
N GLY A 252 -2.35 19.81 2.21
CA GLY A 252 -1.38 20.77 2.75
C GLY A 252 -0.03 20.17 3.14
N ARG A 253 0.29 18.95 2.71
CA ARG A 253 1.60 18.30 2.93
C ARG A 253 2.43 18.27 1.67
N ASN A 254 3.75 18.24 1.87
CA ASN A 254 4.73 17.99 0.83
C ASN A 254 4.99 16.49 0.75
N VAL A 255 4.61 15.88 -0.36
CA VAL A 255 4.67 14.44 -0.59
C VAL A 255 5.63 14.13 -1.74
N VAL A 256 6.62 13.28 -1.47
CA VAL A 256 7.52 12.73 -2.48
C VAL A 256 7.11 11.29 -2.77
N LEU A 257 6.84 11.01 -4.04
CA LEU A 257 6.45 9.70 -4.53
C LEU A 257 7.70 8.89 -4.90
N PHE A 258 7.79 7.68 -4.37
CA PHE A 258 8.84 6.70 -4.67
C PHE A 258 8.17 5.44 -5.25
N PRO A 259 7.78 5.46 -6.54
CA PRO A 259 7.14 4.32 -7.19
C PRO A 259 8.13 3.16 -7.36
N ASP A 260 7.62 1.93 -7.39
CA ASP A 260 8.41 0.77 -7.80
C ASP A 260 8.69 0.85 -9.32
N LEU A 261 9.75 0.20 -9.79
CA LEU A 261 10.07 0.17 -11.22
C LEU A 261 8.89 -0.35 -12.05
N GLY A 262 8.48 0.42 -13.06
CA GLY A 262 7.30 0.10 -13.89
C GLY A 262 5.94 0.52 -13.30
N ALA A 263 5.92 1.23 -12.18
CA ALA A 263 4.71 1.90 -11.67
C ALA A 263 4.72 3.43 -11.85
N THR A 264 5.85 3.99 -12.30
CA THR A 264 6.10 5.42 -12.50
C THR A 264 4.98 6.11 -13.29
N ASP A 265 4.59 5.59 -14.46
CA ASP A 265 3.53 6.19 -15.30
C ASP A 265 2.16 6.23 -14.58
N TYR A 266 1.83 5.18 -13.83
CA TYR A 266 0.58 5.12 -13.09
C TYR A 266 0.55 6.18 -11.99
N TRP A 267 1.64 6.31 -11.23
CA TRP A 267 1.75 7.28 -10.15
C TRP A 267 1.80 8.71 -10.68
N GLN A 268 2.49 8.94 -11.81
CA GLN A 268 2.49 10.21 -12.52
C GLN A 268 1.06 10.66 -12.89
N SER A 269 0.21 9.73 -13.35
CA SER A 269 -1.20 10.03 -13.65
C SER A 269 -2.02 10.48 -12.42
N LYS A 270 -1.58 10.13 -11.21
CA LYS A 270 -2.25 10.49 -9.95
C LYS A 270 -1.80 11.84 -9.40
N ILE A 271 -0.69 12.40 -9.86
CA ILE A 271 -0.17 13.69 -9.38
C ILE A 271 -1.19 14.81 -9.58
N GLY A 272 -1.88 14.85 -10.72
CA GLY A 272 -2.92 15.84 -10.99
C GLY A 272 -4.05 15.80 -9.95
N LEU A 273 -4.50 14.59 -9.59
CA LEU A 273 -5.51 14.37 -8.56
C LEU A 273 -4.99 14.80 -7.18
N MET A 274 -3.74 14.48 -6.83
CA MET A 274 -3.18 14.87 -5.54
C MET A 274 -3.05 16.40 -5.41
N LYS A 275 -2.63 17.07 -6.48
CA LYS A 275 -2.57 18.54 -6.54
C LYS A 275 -3.95 19.17 -6.38
N SER A 276 -5.02 18.58 -6.92
CA SER A 276 -6.38 19.10 -6.73
C SER A 276 -6.88 18.97 -5.28
N TYR A 277 -6.29 18.11 -4.45
CA TYR A 277 -6.52 18.05 -3.00
C TYR A 277 -5.58 18.96 -2.19
N GLY A 278 -4.84 19.86 -2.84
CA GLY A 278 -3.93 20.78 -2.16
C GLY A 278 -2.67 20.11 -1.61
N ILE A 279 -2.23 19.01 -2.23
CA ILE A 279 -1.01 18.30 -1.87
C ILE A 279 0.12 18.78 -2.78
N GLU A 280 1.24 19.23 -2.21
CA GLU A 280 2.44 19.50 -2.99
C GLU A 280 3.14 18.18 -3.28
N VAL A 281 3.10 17.73 -4.54
CA VAL A 281 3.61 16.41 -4.93
C VAL A 281 4.79 16.53 -5.87
N GLN A 282 5.84 15.79 -5.55
CA GLN A 282 7.02 15.54 -6.38
C GLN A 282 7.19 14.04 -6.63
N MET A 283 7.72 13.66 -7.78
CA MET A 283 8.05 12.27 -8.10
C MET A 283 9.56 12.09 -8.10
N PHE A 284 10.03 11.00 -7.49
CA PHE A 284 11.42 10.60 -7.53
C PHE A 284 11.63 9.55 -8.63
N ASP A 285 12.08 10.01 -9.79
CA ASP A 285 12.25 9.21 -11.02
C ASP A 285 13.66 8.62 -11.19
N TYR A 286 14.59 8.95 -10.28
CA TYR A 286 15.98 8.51 -10.35
C TYR A 286 16.13 6.98 -10.47
N LEU A 287 15.24 6.21 -9.84
CA LEU A 287 15.27 4.74 -9.93
C LEU A 287 14.97 4.27 -11.35
N GLU A 288 13.93 4.82 -11.98
CA GLU A 288 13.52 4.45 -13.34
C GLU A 288 14.59 4.85 -14.38
N ALA A 289 15.22 6.02 -14.17
CA ALA A 289 16.26 6.55 -15.05
C ALA A 289 17.59 5.77 -14.99
N ASN A 290 17.92 5.17 -13.85
CA ASN A 290 19.22 4.51 -13.62
C ASN A 290 19.16 2.99 -13.48
N ALA A 291 17.97 2.38 -13.48
CA ALA A 291 17.82 0.93 -13.36
C ALA A 291 18.31 0.18 -14.61
N SER A 292 19.07 -0.88 -14.39
CA SER A 292 19.42 -1.85 -15.43
C SER A 292 18.20 -2.69 -15.86
N GLU A 293 18.26 -3.34 -17.04
CA GLU A 293 17.18 -4.22 -17.50
C GLU A 293 16.89 -5.39 -16.54
N ALA A 294 17.93 -5.90 -15.86
CA ALA A 294 17.79 -6.94 -14.85
C ALA A 294 17.02 -6.43 -13.61
N GLU A 295 17.36 -5.23 -13.12
CA GLU A 295 16.67 -4.61 -11.98
C GLU A 295 15.21 -4.26 -12.31
N ARG A 296 14.94 -3.86 -13.55
CA ARG A 296 13.55 -3.66 -14.04
C ARG A 296 12.77 -4.95 -14.08
N LYS A 297 13.38 -6.06 -14.55
CA LYS A 297 12.72 -7.37 -14.60
C LYS A 297 12.43 -7.93 -13.20
N GLU A 298 13.31 -7.66 -12.25
CA GLU A 298 13.11 -8.03 -10.84
C GLU A 298 12.16 -7.08 -10.09
N GLY A 299 11.90 -5.88 -10.62
CA GLY A 299 10.98 -4.90 -10.03
C GLY A 299 11.54 -4.29 -8.75
N PHE A 300 12.78 -3.81 -8.78
CA PHE A 300 13.44 -3.25 -7.61
C PHE A 300 12.69 -2.03 -7.05
N ASP A 301 12.69 -1.92 -5.73
CA ASP A 301 12.18 -0.77 -4.99
C ASP A 301 13.34 0.06 -4.39
N ILE A 302 13.04 1.24 -3.82
CA ILE A 302 14.08 2.06 -3.15
C ILE A 302 14.78 1.31 -2.01
N ALA A 303 14.10 0.41 -1.31
CA ALA A 303 14.70 -0.33 -0.23
C ALA A 303 15.77 -1.31 -0.72
N ASP A 304 15.61 -1.91 -1.91
CA ASP A 304 16.63 -2.77 -2.50
C ASP A 304 17.95 -2.00 -2.75
N TYR A 305 17.86 -0.73 -3.17
CA TYR A 305 19.04 0.14 -3.31
C TYR A 305 19.63 0.54 -1.95
N LEU A 306 18.78 0.88 -0.98
CA LEU A 306 19.22 1.25 0.37
C LEU A 306 19.89 0.08 1.09
N LEU A 307 19.42 -1.15 0.91
CA LEU A 307 20.02 -2.35 1.48
C LEU A 307 21.42 -2.67 0.91
N LYS A 308 21.79 -2.12 -0.26
CA LYS A 308 23.18 -2.22 -0.77
C LYS A 308 24.14 -1.39 0.11
N VAL A 309 23.65 -0.35 0.80
CA VAL A 309 24.43 0.49 1.71
C VAL A 309 24.44 -0.14 3.10
N LYS A 310 25.48 -0.92 3.44
CA LYS A 310 25.56 -1.57 4.75
C LYS A 310 25.87 -0.58 5.87
N PRO A 311 25.02 -0.44 6.91
CA PRO A 311 25.32 0.35 8.10
C PRO A 311 26.50 -0.23 8.88
N ASP A 312 27.27 0.61 9.56
CA ASP A 312 28.43 0.17 10.35
C ASP A 312 28.03 -0.83 11.45
N GLU A 313 26.82 -0.70 12.02
CA GLU A 313 26.26 -1.64 13.01
C GLU A 313 26.03 -3.04 12.42
N ALA A 314 25.55 -3.11 11.18
CA ALA A 314 25.34 -4.36 10.47
C ALA A 314 26.67 -5.07 10.19
N VAL A 315 27.68 -4.29 9.80
CA VAL A 315 29.04 -4.78 9.59
C VAL A 315 29.60 -5.34 10.89
N LEU A 316 29.44 -4.61 12.01
CA LEU A 316 29.88 -5.06 13.32
C LEU A 316 29.19 -6.37 13.74
N GLN A 317 27.87 -6.47 13.58
CA GLN A 317 27.13 -7.69 13.89
C GLN A 317 27.57 -8.87 13.01
N GLN A 318 27.84 -8.63 11.72
CA GLN A 318 28.39 -9.66 10.83
C GLN A 318 29.78 -10.12 11.29
N MET A 319 30.63 -9.21 11.74
CA MET A 319 31.95 -9.53 12.30
C MET A 319 31.81 -10.36 13.59
N ILE A 320 30.91 -9.97 14.50
CA ILE A 320 30.64 -10.71 15.73
C ILE A 320 30.11 -12.13 15.44
N ARG A 321 29.24 -12.30 14.44
CA ARG A 321 28.78 -13.64 14.02
C ARG A 321 29.92 -14.52 13.53
N LYS A 322 30.90 -13.95 12.82
CA LYS A 322 32.09 -14.68 12.37
C LYS A 322 33.07 -14.96 13.49
N ASN A 323 33.21 -14.04 14.43
CA ASN A 323 34.08 -14.19 15.59
C ASN A 323 33.40 -13.68 16.88
N PRO A 324 32.76 -14.58 17.65
CA PRO A 324 32.07 -14.21 18.89
C PRO A 324 32.96 -13.54 19.94
N ALA A 325 34.29 -13.75 19.90
CA ALA A 325 35.23 -13.11 20.82
C ALA A 325 35.23 -11.58 20.70
N LEU A 326 34.83 -11.04 19.54
CA LEU A 326 34.66 -9.59 19.36
C LEU A 326 33.64 -9.00 20.31
N LYS A 327 32.55 -9.72 20.63
CA LYS A 327 31.54 -9.25 21.59
C LYS A 327 32.12 -9.15 23.00
N ILE A 328 32.99 -10.09 23.37
CA ILE A 328 33.67 -10.12 24.67
C ILE A 328 34.64 -8.93 24.76
N LEU A 329 35.43 -8.69 23.72
CA LEU A 329 36.39 -7.59 23.66
C LEU A 329 35.70 -6.22 23.70
N ILE A 330 34.59 -6.04 22.97
CA ILE A 330 33.81 -4.80 23.00
C ILE A 330 33.31 -4.50 24.40
N GLY A 331 32.77 -5.51 25.09
CA GLY A 331 32.31 -5.37 26.48
C GLY A 331 33.43 -5.13 27.48
N ALA A 332 34.56 -5.84 27.34
CA ALA A 332 35.70 -5.73 28.25
C ALA A 332 36.44 -4.39 28.14
N LEU A 333 36.43 -3.77 26.95
CA LEU A 333 37.16 -2.54 26.66
C LEU A 333 36.25 -1.30 26.54
N ASP A 334 34.95 -1.44 26.85
CA ASP A 334 33.91 -0.39 26.71
C ASP A 334 33.94 0.33 25.34
N LEU A 335 34.10 -0.46 24.26
CA LEU A 335 34.23 0.09 22.92
C LEU A 335 32.87 0.57 22.38
N LYS A 336 32.85 1.79 21.84
CA LYS A 336 31.68 2.36 21.17
C LYS A 336 31.89 2.36 19.66
N LEU A 337 30.84 2.00 18.93
CA LEU A 337 30.85 2.08 17.47
C LEU A 337 30.86 3.56 17.06
N VAL A 338 31.87 3.97 16.31
CA VAL A 338 31.98 5.31 15.74
C VAL A 338 31.80 5.21 14.24
N SER A 339 30.83 5.92 13.68
CA SER A 339 30.59 5.92 12.23
C SER A 339 31.74 6.60 11.50
N VAL A 340 32.36 5.91 10.54
CA VAL A 340 33.40 6.54 9.72
C VAL A 340 32.69 7.30 8.61
N GLN A 341 32.77 8.64 8.62
CA GLN A 341 32.32 9.46 7.50
C GLN A 341 33.16 9.11 6.26
N ARG A 342 32.67 8.21 5.41
CA ARG A 342 33.27 7.83 4.13
C ARG A 342 33.07 8.99 3.15
N GLY A 343 33.85 10.06 3.30
CA GLY A 343 33.73 11.24 2.45
C GLY A 343 34.79 12.32 2.64
N ILE A 344 35.63 12.26 3.68
CA ILE A 344 36.74 13.21 3.85
C ILE A 344 38.05 12.46 3.54
N PRO A 345 38.89 12.93 2.60
CA PRO A 345 40.21 12.36 2.40
C PRO A 345 40.97 12.52 3.72
N GLN A 346 41.31 11.41 4.37
CA GLN A 346 42.20 11.47 5.52
C GLN A 346 43.52 12.10 5.07
N PRO A 347 44.08 13.07 5.81
CA PRO A 347 45.41 13.59 5.50
C PRO A 347 46.38 12.42 5.57
N LYS A 348 47.13 12.21 4.49
CA LYS A 348 48.14 11.16 4.38
C LYS A 348 49.08 11.23 5.59
N VAL A 349 48.95 10.28 6.51
CA VAL A 349 49.94 10.07 7.56
C VAL A 349 51.22 9.66 6.85
N SER A 350 52.21 10.55 6.86
CA SER A 350 53.51 10.29 6.27
C SER A 350 54.22 9.21 7.10
N PRO A 351 54.82 8.18 6.49
CA PRO A 351 55.55 7.16 7.23
C PRO A 351 56.75 7.79 7.96
N PRO A 352 57.14 7.27 9.14
CA PRO A 352 58.22 7.85 9.93
C PRO A 352 59.53 7.74 9.15
N LYS A 353 60.22 8.89 9.01
CA LYS A 353 61.55 8.95 8.37
C LYS A 353 62.50 8.03 9.14
N LYS A 354 62.94 6.95 8.49
CA LYS A 354 64.10 6.15 8.95
C LYS A 354 65.31 7.08 9.01
N ARG A 355 65.70 7.51 10.21
CA ARG A 355 67.04 8.06 10.46
C ARG A 355 68.00 6.88 10.45
N GLY A 356 68.73 6.72 9.35
CA GLY A 356 69.86 5.81 9.30
C GLY A 356 70.95 6.30 10.24
N PHE A 357 71.27 5.48 11.24
CA PHE A 357 72.55 5.56 11.94
C PHE A 357 73.65 5.21 10.93
N ARG A 358 74.67 6.08 10.82
CA ARG A 358 75.98 5.72 10.29
C ARG A 358 76.99 5.88 11.43
N LEU A 359 77.80 4.84 11.61
CA LEU A 359 79.00 4.82 12.46
C LEU A 359 80.02 5.85 11.98
#